data_AF-A0A5N6KWK8-F1
#
_entry.id   AF-A0A5N6KWK8-F1
#
_cell.length_a   1.000
_cell.length_b   1.000
_cell.length_c   1.000
_cell.angle_alpha   90.00
_cell.angle_beta   90.00
_cell.angle_gamma   90.00
#
_symmetry.space_group_name_H-M   'P 1'
#
loop_
_entity.id
_entity.type
_entity.pdbx_description
1 polymer ?
#
loop_
_entity_poly.entity_id
_entity_poly.type
_entity_poly.pdbx_seq_one_letter_code
_entity_poly.pdbx_strand_id
1 'polypeptide(L)'
;MPPPSKLAIVTSSVARLMKDKQSYQKELEEQEERIKKLENETSEDENAGYLLKQERGNLEETKRMIPDLQKRIVDASKKLEQQLVRRKLLSSYIDFANCAELVR
;
A
#
# COMPACT_ATOMS: atom_id res chain seq x y z
N MET A 1 -20.64 -12.17 -15.81
CA MET A 1 -20.37 -12.26 -14.36
C MET A 1 -21.10 -11.15 -13.64
N PRO A 2 -21.63 -11.37 -12.43
CA PRO A 2 -22.21 -10.30 -11.62
C PRO A 2 -21.12 -9.28 -11.22
N PRO A 3 -21.48 -8.00 -11.01
CA PRO A 3 -20.54 -6.98 -10.58
C PRO A 3 -19.98 -7.32 -9.19
N PRO A 4 -18.69 -6.98 -8.92
CA PRO A 4 -18.08 -7.24 -7.62
C PRO A 4 -18.77 -6.43 -6.51
N SER A 5 -18.84 -7.01 -5.32
CA SER A 5 -19.41 -6.32 -4.16
C SER A 5 -18.54 -5.15 -3.71
N LYS A 6 -19.14 -4.18 -3.01
CA LYS A 6 -18.40 -3.04 -2.42
C LYS A 6 -17.25 -3.52 -1.51
N LEU A 7 -17.48 -4.57 -0.74
CA LEU A 7 -16.44 -5.16 0.10
C LEU A 7 -15.30 -5.73 -0.75
N ALA A 8 -15.61 -6.52 -1.79
CA ALA A 8 -14.59 -7.08 -2.68
C ALA A 8 -13.75 -5.99 -3.37
N ILE A 9 -14.41 -4.91 -3.83
CA ILE A 9 -13.73 -3.77 -4.45
C ILE A 9 -12.74 -3.13 -3.46
N VAL A 10 -13.18 -2.80 -2.24
CA VAL A 10 -12.32 -2.15 -1.25
C VAL A 10 -11.19 -3.08 -0.78
N THR A 11 -11.46 -4.37 -0.57
CA THR A 11 -10.43 -5.37 -0.26
C THR A 11 -9.37 -5.42 -1.36
N SER A 12 -9.78 -5.47 -2.63
CA SER A 12 -8.83 -5.47 -3.75
C SER A 12 -8.01 -4.19 -3.85
N SER A 13 -8.57 -3.05 -3.42
CA SER A 13 -7.87 -1.77 -3.38
C SER A 13 -6.78 -1.78 -2.32
N VAL A 14 -7.07 -2.26 -1.10
CA VAL A 14 -6.09 -2.39 -0.02
C VAL A 14 -4.97 -3.35 -0.44
N ALA A 15 -5.32 -4.51 -1.02
CA ALA A 15 -4.34 -5.50 -1.45
C ALA A 15 -3.36 -4.94 -2.50
N ARG A 16 -3.84 -4.13 -3.46
CA ARG A 16 -2.98 -3.47 -4.46
C ARG A 16 -2.05 -2.44 -3.82
N LEU A 17 -2.57 -1.56 -2.97
CA LEU A 17 -1.76 -0.54 -2.30
C LEU A 17 -0.69 -1.16 -1.39
N MET A 18 -0.97 -2.30 -0.77
CA MET A 18 0.03 -3.04 0.01
C MET A 18 1.14 -3.62 -0.87
N LYS A 19 0.82 -4.09 -2.08
CA LYS A 19 1.83 -4.50 -3.06
C LYS A 19 2.67 -3.31 -3.52
N ASP A 20 2.04 -2.17 -3.81
CA ASP A 20 2.77 -0.95 -4.18
C ASP A 20 3.75 -0.54 -3.07
N LYS A 21 3.34 -0.66 -1.81
CA LYS A 21 4.21 -0.38 -0.65
C LYS A 21 5.41 -1.31 -0.62
N GLN A 22 5.20 -2.61 -0.83
CA GLN A 22 6.28 -3.59 -0.87
C GLN A 22 7.25 -3.29 -2.01
N SER A 23 6.74 -2.92 -3.18
CA SER A 23 7.58 -2.53 -4.33
C SER A 23 8.46 -1.33 -4.02
N TYR A 24 7.91 -0.25 -3.43
CA TYR A 24 8.71 0.91 -3.05
C TYR A 24 9.72 0.62 -1.94
N GLN A 25 9.38 -0.24 -0.98
CA GLN A 25 10.36 -0.65 0.05
C GLN A 25 11.55 -1.37 -0.57
N LYS A 26 11.29 -2.31 -1.49
CA LYS A 26 12.34 -3.02 -2.23
C LYS A 26 13.18 -2.05 -3.08
N GLU A 27 12.53 -1.11 -3.75
CA GLU A 27 13.21 -0.12 -4.58
C GLU A 27 14.15 0.77 -3.74
N LEU A 28 13.71 1.23 -2.57
CA LEU A 28 14.56 1.97 -1.63
C LEU A 28 15.76 1.15 -1.20
N GLU A 29 15.56 -0.11 -0.79
CA GLU A 29 16.65 -1.01 -0.39
C GLU A 29 17.70 -1.15 -1.50
N GLU A 30 17.25 -1.39 -2.73
CA GLU A 30 18.12 -1.53 -3.89
C GLU A 30 18.89 -0.23 -4.23
N GLN A 31 18.23 0.93 -4.14
CA GLN A 31 18.85 2.24 -4.35
C GLN A 31 19.89 2.54 -3.25
N GLU A 32 19.57 2.26 -1.99
CA GLU A 32 20.51 2.43 -0.87
C GLU A 32 21.73 1.51 -1.00
N GLU A 33 21.55 0.27 -1.45
CA GLU A 33 22.66 -0.64 -1.74
C GLU A 33 23.54 -0.14 -2.89
N ARG A 34 22.94 0.37 -3.98
CA ARG A 34 23.69 0.97 -5.10
C ARG A 34 24.49 2.19 -4.66
N ILE A 35 23.88 3.09 -3.89
CA ILE A 35 24.55 4.27 -3.34
C ILE A 35 25.74 3.85 -2.47
N LYS A 36 25.56 2.88 -1.55
CA LYS A 36 26.67 2.37 -0.72
C LYS A 36 27.80 1.78 -1.55
N LYS A 37 27.51 1.10 -2.66
CA LYS A 37 28.54 0.57 -3.55
C LYS A 37 29.32 1.70 -4.20
N LEU A 38 28.63 2.68 -4.79
CA LEU A 38 29.23 3.86 -5.42
C LEU A 38 30.05 4.71 -4.44
N GLU A 39 29.63 4.79 -3.17
CA GLU A 39 30.37 5.53 -2.13
C GLU A 39 31.68 4.82 -1.71
N ASN A 40 31.72 3.49 -1.79
CA ASN A 40 32.89 2.69 -1.41
C ASN A 40 33.83 2.41 -2.58
N GLU A 41 33.41 2.64 -3.81
CA GLU A 41 34.26 2.52 -4.99
C GLU A 41 35.34 3.61 -4.98
N THR A 42 36.59 3.20 -4.79
CA THR A 42 37.78 4.07 -4.93
C THR A 42 38.16 4.17 -6.40
N SER A 43 37.23 4.64 -7.23
CA SER A 43 37.34 4.67 -8.68
C SER A 43 37.95 5.99 -9.15
N GLU A 44 38.92 5.93 -10.07
CA GLU A 44 39.42 7.10 -10.85
C GLU A 44 38.42 7.52 -11.97
N ASP A 45 37.26 6.87 -12.05
CA ASP A 45 36.22 7.19 -13.05
C ASP A 45 35.64 8.58 -12.78
N GLU A 46 35.90 9.50 -13.73
CA GLU A 46 35.39 10.87 -13.73
C GLU A 46 33.86 10.93 -13.58
N ASN A 47 33.14 9.85 -13.92
CA ASN A 47 31.67 9.79 -13.83
C ASN A 47 31.13 9.32 -12.48
N ALA A 48 31.96 8.82 -11.55
CA ALA A 48 31.49 8.24 -10.28
C ALA A 48 30.65 9.24 -9.47
N GLY A 49 31.07 10.50 -9.43
CA GLY A 49 30.33 11.57 -8.73
C GLY A 49 28.99 11.90 -9.38
N TYR A 50 28.90 11.83 -10.72
CA TYR A 50 27.63 12.04 -11.43
C TYR A 50 26.64 10.91 -11.15
N LEU A 51 27.11 9.66 -11.23
CA LEU A 51 26.29 8.47 -10.95
C LEU A 51 25.77 8.48 -9.51
N LEU A 52 26.62 8.81 -8.54
CA LEU A 52 26.21 8.92 -7.14
C LEU A 52 25.13 10.00 -6.93
N LYS A 53 25.27 11.16 -7.58
CA LYS A 53 24.27 12.23 -7.52
C LYS A 53 22.95 11.79 -8.16
N GLN A 54 23.01 11.06 -9.26
CA GLN A 54 21.83 10.54 -9.94
C GLN A 54 21.08 9.53 -9.06
N GLU A 55 21.77 8.53 -8.50
CA GLU A 55 21.14 7.52 -7.64
C GLU A 55 20.55 8.14 -6.37
N ARG A 56 21.22 9.14 -5.77
CA ARG A 56 20.64 9.92 -4.67
C ARG A 56 19.38 10.69 -5.09
N GLY A 57 19.36 11.24 -6.31
CA GLY A 57 18.16 11.88 -6.88
C GLY A 57 17.00 10.91 -7.00
N ASN A 58 17.25 9.72 -7.56
CA ASN A 58 16.28 8.64 -7.70
C ASN A 58 15.72 8.22 -6.32
N LEU A 59 16.59 8.04 -5.32
CA LEU A 59 16.20 7.71 -3.95
C LEU A 59 15.24 8.75 -3.35
N GLU A 60 15.52 10.04 -3.52
CA GLU A 60 14.67 11.12 -3.02
C GLU A 60 13.35 11.22 -3.79
N GLU A 61 13.32 10.90 -5.08
CA GLU A 61 12.07 10.76 -5.83
C GLU A 61 11.21 9.62 -5.30
N THR A 62 11.77 8.43 -5.07
CA THR A 62 11.05 7.29 -4.50
C THR A 62 10.53 7.63 -3.10
N LYS A 63 11.34 8.26 -2.24
CA LYS A 63 10.91 8.72 -0.90
C LYS A 63 9.75 9.71 -0.96
N ARG A 64 9.72 10.62 -1.95
CA ARG A 64 8.64 11.60 -2.11
C ARG A 64 7.28 10.96 -2.44
N MET A 65 7.26 9.75 -3.01
CA MET A 65 6.02 9.04 -3.33
C MET A 65 5.39 8.34 -2.12
N ILE A 66 6.21 7.98 -1.12
CA ILE A 66 5.78 7.16 0.03
C ILE A 66 4.69 7.83 0.89
N PRO A 67 4.76 9.13 1.22
CA PRO A 67 3.73 9.78 2.05
C PRO A 67 2.32 9.71 1.45
N ASP A 68 2.19 9.94 0.13
CA ASP A 68 0.89 9.84 -0.54
C ASP A 68 0.38 8.39 -0.55
N LEU A 69 1.25 7.43 -0.83
CA LEU A 69 0.89 6.02 -0.78
C LEU A 69 0.42 5.60 0.62
N GLN A 70 1.12 6.01 1.67
CA GLN A 70 0.73 5.73 3.06
C GLN A 70 -0.64 6.31 3.39
N LYS A 71 -0.92 7.55 2.98
CA LYS A 71 -2.23 8.18 3.14
C LYS A 71 -3.32 7.36 2.43
N ARG A 72 -3.09 6.96 1.18
CA ARG A 72 -4.02 6.13 0.40
C ARG A 72 -4.28 4.77 1.06
N ILE A 73 -3.26 4.14 1.64
CA ILE A 73 -3.41 2.89 2.41
C ILE A 73 -4.31 3.13 3.61
N VAL A 74 -4.04 4.16 4.42
CA VAL A 74 -4.86 4.47 5.62
C VAL A 74 -6.31 4.71 5.23
N ASP A 75 -6.56 5.50 4.18
CA ASP A 75 -7.91 5.80 3.71
C ASP A 75 -8.64 4.56 3.17
N ALA A 76 -7.93 3.68 2.46
CA ALA A 76 -8.49 2.43 1.96
C ALA A 76 -8.79 1.44 3.11
N SER A 77 -7.92 1.34 4.12
CA SER A 77 -8.12 0.52 5.31
C SER A 77 -9.33 0.99 6.13
N LYS A 78 -9.47 2.31 6.35
CA LYS A 78 -10.67 2.88 7.00
C LYS A 78 -11.95 2.53 6.24
N LYS A 79 -11.93 2.62 4.91
CA LYS A 79 -13.08 2.22 4.08
C LYS A 79 -13.38 0.72 4.23
N LEU A 80 -12.36 -0.13 4.31
CA LEU A 80 -12.52 -1.57 4.50
C LEU A 80 -13.19 -1.87 5.86
N GLU A 81 -12.67 -1.28 6.94
CA GLU A 81 -13.23 -1.39 8.28
C GLU A 81 -14.71 -0.98 8.32
N GLN A 82 -15.05 0.16 7.70
CA GLN A 82 -16.45 0.61 7.60
C GLN A 82 -17.34 -0.40 6.86
N GLN A 83 -16.86 -1.05 5.78
CA GLN A 83 -17.63 -2.08 5.09
C GLN A 83 -17.81 -3.33 5.95
N LEU A 84 -16.78 -3.73 6.71
CA LEU A 84 -16.85 -4.88 7.62
C LEU A 84 -17.85 -4.64 8.75
N VAL A 85 -17.81 -3.46 9.38
CA VAL A 85 -18.78 -3.07 10.42
C VAL A 85 -20.20 -3.07 9.86
N ARG A 86 -20.43 -2.44 8.70
CA ARG A 86 -21.74 -2.43 8.06
C ARG A 86 -22.26 -3.83 7.80
N ARG A 87 -21.41 -4.73 7.29
CA ARG A 87 -21.80 -6.12 6.99
C ARG A 87 -22.15 -6.89 8.27
N LYS A 88 -21.38 -6.70 9.35
CA LYS A 88 -21.65 -7.31 10.65
C LYS A 88 -22.98 -6.83 11.24
N LEU A 89 -23.24 -5.52 11.19
CA LEU A 89 -24.50 -4.93 11.65
C LEU A 89 -25.69 -5.48 10.85
N LEU A 90 -25.57 -5.55 9.52
CA LEU A 90 -26.63 -6.09 8.67
C LEU A 90 -26.91 -7.57 8.98
N SER A 91 -25.87 -8.37 9.22
CA SER A 91 -26.03 -9.77 9.65
C SER A 91 -26.79 -9.86 10.97
N SER A 92 -26.34 -9.11 11.99
CA SER A 92 -26.99 -9.11 13.30
C SER A 92 -28.45 -8.66 13.24
N TYR A 93 -28.78 -7.72 12.36
CA TYR A 93 -30.16 -7.29 12.16
C TYR A 93 -31.02 -8.38 11.52
N ILE A 94 -30.49 -9.09 10.53
CA ILE A 94 -31.17 -10.23 9.88
C ILE A 94 -31.40 -11.35 10.89
N ASP A 95 -30.39 -11.67 11.71
CA ASP A 95 -30.49 -12.69 12.75
C ASP A 95 -31.60 -12.34 13.76
N PHE A 96 -31.65 -11.08 14.20
CA PHE A 96 -32.69 -10.59 15.10
C PHE A 96 -34.08 -10.65 14.46
N ALA A 97 -34.23 -10.21 13.21
CA ALA A 97 -35.50 -10.25 12.49
C ALA A 97 -36.02 -11.69 12.33
N ASN A 98 -35.14 -12.63 11.95
CA ASN A 98 -35.49 -14.04 11.82
C ASN A 98 -35.91 -14.64 13.17
N CYS A 99 -35.18 -14.34 14.26
CA CYS A 99 -35.58 -14.78 15.60
C CYS A 99 -36.94 -14.22 16.01
N ALA A 100 -37.24 -12.95 15.70
CA ALA A 100 -38.52 -12.33 16.02
C ALA A 100 -39.70 -12.95 15.25
N GLU A 101 -39.49 -13.39 14.00
CA GLU A 101 -40.51 -14.11 13.23
C GLU A 101 -40.81 -15.50 13.79
N LEU A 102 -39.81 -16.21 14.34
CA LEU A 102 -39.98 -17.55 14.91
C LEU A 102 -40.76 -17.58 16.24
N VAL A 103 -40.89 -16.44 16.93
CA VAL A 103 -41.58 -16.33 18.24
C VAL A 103 -43.01 -15.77 18.09
N ARG A 104 -43.47 -15.54 16.84
CA ARG A 104 -44.88 -15.21 16.53
C ARG A 104 -45.68 -16.47 16.21
#